data_AF-A0A1E8VVV2-F1
#
_entry.id   AF-A0A1E8VVV2-F1
#
_cell.length_a   1.000
_cell.length_b   1.000
_cell.length_c   1.000
_cell.angle_alpha   90.00
_cell.angle_beta   90.00
_cell.angle_gamma   90.00
#
_symmetry.space_group_name_H-M   'P 1'
#
loop_
_entity.id
_entity.type
_entity.pdbx_description
1 polymer ?
#
loop_
_entity_poly.entity_id
_entity_poly.type
_entity_poly.pdbx_seq_one_letter_code
_entity_poly.pdbx_strand_id
1 'polypeptide(L)'
;MNFSDFVEKLKELVPLPRPEVNLSFDEYVDVLYDVVEQCVQDVCQSDAVRALPGMRHDDAAGGRVLKAAVSRVAILSAIRCWNSDGRFKDCTSKAVEDGVISRARDGLGLSEKESEEFLKKYYEAAERLDGSDGPDEGAERVGPSDDQRIAKQMIILLRTAFASEYEGPDDVLNAAVVASSVLILAMERMAAHLGQSSMVDGNTALMKHPRFYVAQ
;
A
#
# COMPACT_ATOMS: atom_id res chain seq x y z
N MET A 1 -50.71 -2.07 -11.22
CA MET A 1 -49.44 -2.71 -10.83
C MET A 1 -49.56 -3.05 -9.35
N ASN A 2 -49.54 -4.33 -9.00
CA ASN A 2 -49.65 -4.76 -7.61
C ASN A 2 -48.25 -4.77 -6.94
N PHE A 3 -48.19 -4.89 -5.61
CA PHE A 3 -46.93 -4.87 -4.86
C PHE A 3 -45.98 -6.01 -5.28
N SER A 4 -46.51 -7.17 -5.67
CA SER A 4 -45.72 -8.30 -6.16
C SER A 4 -45.04 -7.98 -7.49
N ASP A 5 -45.75 -7.34 -8.42
CA ASP A 5 -45.21 -6.91 -9.72
C ASP A 5 -44.10 -5.87 -9.56
N PHE A 6 -44.18 -5.04 -8.50
CA PHE A 6 -43.18 -4.04 -8.15
C PHE A 6 -41.91 -4.67 -7.57
N VAL A 7 -42.06 -5.66 -6.70
CA VAL A 7 -40.94 -6.41 -6.11
C VAL A 7 -40.17 -7.20 -7.18
N GLU A 8 -40.85 -7.83 -8.12
CA GLU A 8 -40.19 -8.57 -9.22
C GLU A 8 -39.44 -7.62 -10.16
N LYS A 9 -40.02 -6.48 -10.54
CA LYS A 9 -39.29 -5.45 -11.31
C LYS A 9 -38.11 -4.86 -10.55
N LEU A 10 -38.18 -4.75 -9.23
CA LEU A 10 -37.04 -4.33 -8.41
C LEU A 10 -35.91 -5.36 -8.46
N LYS A 11 -36.22 -6.66 -8.38
CA LYS A 11 -35.20 -7.72 -8.51
C LYS A 11 -34.54 -7.74 -9.90
N GLU A 12 -35.29 -7.39 -10.95
CA GLU A 12 -34.76 -7.26 -12.32
C GLU A 12 -33.88 -6.01 -12.51
N LEU A 13 -34.09 -4.96 -11.70
CA LEU A 13 -33.32 -3.71 -11.72
C LEU A 13 -32.15 -3.71 -10.73
N VAL A 14 -32.16 -4.61 -9.74
CA VAL A 14 -31.04 -4.86 -8.84
C VAL A 14 -30.00 -5.67 -9.64
N PRO A 15 -28.77 -5.15 -9.80
CA PRO A 15 -27.70 -5.92 -10.42
C PRO A 15 -27.61 -7.28 -9.75
N LEU A 16 -27.61 -8.37 -10.54
CA LEU A 16 -27.29 -9.71 -10.04
C LEU A 16 -26.01 -9.59 -9.20
N PRO A 17 -25.96 -10.16 -7.98
CA PRO A 17 -24.74 -10.13 -7.19
C PRO A 17 -23.62 -10.69 -8.07
N ARG A 18 -22.63 -9.84 -8.36
CA ARG A 18 -21.37 -10.31 -8.94
C ARG A 18 -20.88 -11.43 -8.03
N PRO A 19 -20.24 -12.50 -8.54
CA PRO A 19 -19.71 -13.53 -7.66
C PRO A 19 -18.78 -12.88 -6.62
N GLU A 20 -19.27 -12.75 -5.39
CA GLU A 20 -18.54 -12.19 -4.27
C GLU A 20 -17.72 -13.30 -3.64
N VAL A 21 -16.41 -13.12 -3.62
CA VAL A 21 -15.52 -14.03 -2.91
C VAL A 21 -15.54 -13.64 -1.43
N ASN A 22 -15.94 -14.56 -0.56
CA ASN A 22 -15.95 -14.37 0.88
C ASN A 22 -14.60 -14.80 1.46
N LEU A 23 -13.71 -13.84 1.70
CA LEU A 23 -12.40 -14.03 2.28
C LEU A 23 -12.47 -13.92 3.81
N SER A 24 -11.77 -14.82 4.49
CA SER A 24 -11.37 -14.60 5.87
C SER A 24 -10.42 -13.40 5.96
N PHE A 25 -10.21 -12.91 7.18
CA PHE A 25 -9.28 -11.81 7.43
C PHE A 25 -7.88 -12.11 6.90
N ASP A 26 -7.36 -13.30 7.21
CA ASP A 26 -6.00 -13.69 6.80
C ASP A 26 -5.89 -13.80 5.28
N GLU A 27 -6.86 -14.43 4.61
CA GLU A 27 -6.89 -14.52 3.14
C GLU A 27 -6.96 -13.12 2.50
N TYR A 28 -7.72 -12.20 3.08
CA TYR A 28 -7.81 -10.83 2.58
C TYR A 28 -6.49 -10.06 2.73
N VAL A 29 -5.85 -10.19 3.90
CA VAL A 29 -4.52 -9.64 4.15
C VAL A 29 -3.50 -10.23 3.18
N ASP A 30 -3.57 -11.53 2.91
CA ASP A 30 -2.66 -12.21 2.00
C ASP A 30 -2.84 -11.69 0.55
N VAL A 31 -4.07 -11.46 0.09
CA VAL A 31 -4.32 -10.84 -1.24
C VAL A 31 -3.71 -9.45 -1.34
N LEU A 32 -3.88 -8.61 -0.31
CA LEU A 32 -3.28 -7.27 -0.31
C LEU A 32 -1.75 -7.33 -0.21
N TYR A 33 -1.23 -8.27 0.59
CA TYR A 33 0.20 -8.49 0.72
C TYR A 33 0.82 -9.00 -0.58
N ASP A 34 0.16 -9.89 -1.33
CA ASP A 34 0.65 -10.38 -2.63
C ASP A 34 0.83 -9.23 -3.63
N VAL A 35 -0.10 -8.27 -3.64
CA VAL A 35 0.00 -7.05 -4.45
C VAL A 35 1.22 -6.21 -4.06
N VAL A 36 1.46 -6.05 -2.76
CA VAL A 36 2.63 -5.33 -2.23
C VAL A 36 3.92 -6.09 -2.54
N GLU A 37 3.96 -7.40 -2.29
CA GLU A 37 5.15 -8.23 -2.48
C GLU A 37 5.56 -8.25 -3.95
N GLN A 38 4.61 -8.41 -4.87
CA GLN A 38 4.91 -8.36 -6.30
C GLN A 38 5.54 -7.01 -6.69
N CYS A 39 4.96 -5.89 -6.21
CA CYS A 39 5.54 -4.57 -6.46
C CYS A 39 6.95 -4.43 -5.91
N VAL A 40 7.21 -4.93 -4.70
CA VAL A 40 8.54 -4.89 -4.08
C VAL A 40 9.53 -5.72 -4.92
N GLN A 41 9.13 -6.91 -5.37
CA GLN A 41 9.95 -7.74 -6.24
C GLN A 41 10.27 -7.04 -7.55
N ASP A 42 9.27 -6.45 -8.21
CA ASP A 42 9.43 -5.73 -9.49
C ASP A 42 10.35 -4.52 -9.34
N VAL A 43 10.19 -3.73 -8.28
CA VAL A 43 11.07 -2.58 -7.97
C VAL A 43 12.50 -3.06 -7.76
N CYS A 44 12.70 -4.07 -6.91
CA CYS A 44 14.02 -4.59 -6.62
C CYS A 44 14.69 -5.21 -7.86
N GLN A 45 13.91 -5.81 -8.78
CA GLN A 45 14.43 -6.43 -10.01
C GLN A 45 14.60 -5.46 -11.18
N SER A 46 14.06 -4.23 -11.07
CA SER A 46 14.18 -3.19 -12.09
C SER A 46 15.64 -2.86 -12.40
N ASP A 47 15.97 -2.73 -13.69
CA ASP A 47 17.32 -2.42 -14.16
C ASP A 47 17.89 -1.15 -13.52
N ALA A 48 17.04 -0.14 -13.29
CA ALA A 48 17.46 1.13 -12.67
C ALA A 48 17.90 0.96 -11.21
N VAL A 49 17.22 0.07 -10.46
CA VAL A 49 17.56 -0.23 -9.07
C VAL A 49 18.75 -1.19 -9.01
N ARG A 50 18.81 -2.18 -9.90
CA ARG A 50 19.97 -3.10 -10.03
C ARG A 50 21.24 -2.38 -10.47
N ALA A 51 21.11 -1.26 -11.16
CA ALA A 51 22.23 -0.43 -11.57
C ALA A 51 22.84 0.37 -10.41
N LEU A 52 22.20 0.48 -9.24
CA LEU A 52 22.72 1.20 -8.09
C LEU A 52 24.01 0.52 -7.55
N PRO A 53 25.19 1.17 -7.68
CA PRO A 53 26.42 0.65 -7.12
C PRO A 53 26.32 0.39 -5.61
N GLY A 54 26.81 -0.75 -5.13
CA GLY A 54 26.79 -1.10 -3.70
C GLY A 54 25.50 -1.73 -3.20
N MET A 55 24.38 -1.58 -3.91
CA MET A 55 23.12 -2.28 -3.63
C MET A 55 22.97 -3.60 -4.42
N ARG A 56 24.09 -4.27 -4.72
CA ARG A 56 24.07 -5.50 -5.53
C ARG A 56 23.32 -6.62 -4.80
N HIS A 57 22.27 -7.13 -5.45
CA HIS A 57 21.45 -8.28 -5.02
C HIS A 57 22.24 -9.55 -4.68
N ASP A 58 23.48 -9.66 -5.15
CA ASP A 58 24.33 -10.83 -4.90
C ASP A 58 24.89 -10.87 -3.46
N ASP A 59 24.85 -9.76 -2.73
CA ASP A 59 25.12 -9.74 -1.29
C ASP A 59 23.80 -9.90 -0.54
N ALA A 60 23.55 -11.11 -0.01
CA ALA A 60 22.28 -11.50 0.62
C ALA A 60 21.82 -10.57 1.76
N ALA A 61 22.75 -9.79 2.32
CA ALA A 61 22.46 -8.75 3.31
C ALA A 61 22.00 -7.43 2.66
N GLY A 62 22.71 -6.92 1.64
CA GLY A 62 22.38 -5.65 0.97
C GLY A 62 21.05 -5.69 0.21
N GLY A 63 20.77 -6.79 -0.49
CA GLY A 63 19.47 -7.00 -1.16
C GLY A 63 18.30 -7.04 -0.18
N ARG A 64 18.50 -7.57 1.03
CA ARG A 64 17.46 -7.64 2.07
C ARG A 64 17.15 -6.27 2.66
N VAL A 65 18.16 -5.44 2.91
CA VAL A 65 17.97 -4.09 3.45
C VAL A 65 17.20 -3.21 2.46
N LEU A 66 17.58 -3.26 1.18
CA LEU A 66 16.84 -2.59 0.12
C LEU A 66 15.39 -3.10 0.03
N LYS A 67 15.19 -4.43 0.02
CA LYS A 67 13.85 -5.03 -0.01
C LYS A 67 13.01 -4.55 1.17
N ALA A 68 13.57 -4.52 2.38
CA ALA A 68 12.92 -3.99 3.56
C ALA A 68 12.60 -2.49 3.47
N ALA A 69 13.45 -1.69 2.83
CA ALA A 69 13.19 -0.27 2.58
C ALA A 69 12.04 -0.05 1.59
N VAL A 70 12.05 -0.77 0.47
CA VAL A 70 10.98 -0.73 -0.53
C VAL A 70 9.67 -1.25 0.05
N SER A 71 9.69 -2.35 0.81
CA SER A 71 8.50 -2.90 1.47
C SER A 71 7.82 -1.86 2.37
N ARG A 72 8.57 -1.11 3.18
CA ARG A 72 7.97 -0.07 4.04
C ARG A 72 7.22 0.98 3.23
N VAL A 73 7.82 1.45 2.13
CA VAL A 73 7.18 2.45 1.26
C VAL A 73 5.96 1.85 0.54
N ALA A 74 6.10 0.65 -0.01
CA ALA A 74 5.03 -0.02 -0.74
C ALA A 74 3.81 -0.32 0.17
N ILE A 75 4.03 -0.82 1.39
CA ILE A 75 2.96 -1.05 2.36
C ILE A 75 2.24 0.25 2.70
N LEU A 76 3.00 1.31 3.01
CA LEU A 76 2.45 2.60 3.38
C LEU A 76 1.58 3.20 2.27
N SER A 77 2.07 3.17 1.03
CA SER A 77 1.30 3.56 -0.16
C SER A 77 0.06 2.68 -0.35
N ALA A 78 0.21 1.36 -0.28
CA ALA A 78 -0.88 0.41 -0.49
C ALA A 78 -2.02 0.64 0.50
N ILE A 79 -1.72 0.76 1.80
CA ILE A 79 -2.72 0.93 2.87
C ILE A 79 -3.46 2.25 2.70
N ARG A 80 -2.76 3.34 2.38
CA ARG A 80 -3.40 4.65 2.12
C ARG A 80 -4.36 4.60 0.94
N CYS A 81 -3.96 3.96 -0.16
CA CYS A 81 -4.79 3.84 -1.36
C CYS A 81 -5.95 2.85 -1.17
N TRP A 82 -5.72 1.77 -0.43
CA TRP A 82 -6.69 0.73 -0.15
C TRP A 82 -7.90 1.24 0.65
N ASN A 83 -7.69 2.15 1.61
CA ASN A 83 -8.77 2.76 2.39
C ASN A 83 -8.88 4.28 2.17
N SER A 84 -8.57 4.77 0.95
CA SER A 84 -8.53 6.22 0.65
C SER A 84 -9.86 6.92 0.92
N ASP A 85 -10.97 6.22 0.70
CA ASP A 85 -12.31 6.78 0.85
C ASP A 85 -12.82 6.71 2.31
N GLY A 86 -11.99 6.24 3.25
CA GLY A 86 -12.37 6.06 4.66
C GLY A 86 -13.52 5.06 4.86
N ARG A 87 -13.69 4.12 3.91
CA ARG A 87 -14.79 3.15 3.90
C ARG A 87 -14.70 2.17 5.07
N PHE A 88 -13.49 1.80 5.44
CA PHE A 88 -13.24 0.89 6.56
C PHE A 88 -12.91 1.69 7.81
N LYS A 89 -13.51 1.29 8.94
CA LYS A 89 -13.26 1.89 10.25
C LYS A 89 -11.78 1.78 10.63
N ASP A 90 -11.29 2.71 11.43
CA ASP A 90 -9.90 2.77 11.89
C ASP A 90 -9.41 1.46 12.50
N CYS A 91 -10.24 0.77 13.28
CA CYS A 91 -9.87 -0.52 13.87
C CYS A 91 -9.64 -1.62 12.81
N THR A 92 -10.46 -1.66 11.75
CA THR A 92 -10.29 -2.59 10.64
C THR A 92 -9.09 -2.20 9.80
N SER A 93 -8.94 -0.91 9.50
CA SER A 93 -7.80 -0.39 8.74
C SER A 93 -6.48 -0.70 9.44
N LYS A 94 -6.42 -0.48 10.75
CA LYS A 94 -5.26 -0.78 11.58
C LYS A 94 -4.95 -2.27 11.63
N ALA A 95 -5.98 -3.12 11.78
CA ALA A 95 -5.79 -4.56 11.77
C ALA A 95 -5.21 -5.05 10.44
N VAL A 96 -5.74 -4.58 9.31
CA VAL A 96 -5.25 -4.95 7.97
C VAL A 96 -3.81 -4.46 7.78
N GLU A 97 -3.51 -3.22 8.15
CA GLU A 97 -2.14 -2.67 8.13
C GLU A 97 -1.17 -3.54 8.95
N ASP A 98 -1.50 -3.83 10.20
CA ASP A 98 -0.68 -4.68 11.08
C ASP A 98 -0.49 -6.08 10.49
N GLY A 99 -1.55 -6.63 9.86
CA GLY A 99 -1.51 -7.90 9.14
C GLY A 99 -0.50 -7.89 8.00
N VAL A 100 -0.60 -6.93 7.08
CA VAL A 100 0.30 -6.79 5.92
C VAL A 100 1.74 -6.57 6.37
N ILE A 101 1.97 -5.73 7.39
CA ILE A 101 3.28 -5.52 7.98
C ILE A 101 3.85 -6.82 8.55
N SER A 102 3.04 -7.63 9.24
CA SER A 102 3.46 -8.93 9.75
C SER A 102 3.92 -9.84 8.61
N ARG A 103 3.12 -9.98 7.54
CA ARG A 103 3.51 -10.79 6.36
C ARG A 103 4.83 -10.34 5.76
N ALA A 104 5.02 -9.03 5.62
CA ALA A 104 6.26 -8.49 5.08
C ALA A 104 7.48 -8.80 5.96
N ARG A 105 7.35 -8.66 7.28
CA ARG A 105 8.43 -8.98 8.23
C ARG A 105 8.78 -10.47 8.20
N ASP A 106 7.76 -11.32 8.17
CA ASP A 106 7.92 -12.77 8.11
C ASP A 106 8.55 -13.20 6.78
N GLY A 107 8.07 -12.67 5.65
CA GLY A 107 8.60 -12.94 4.31
C GLY A 107 10.03 -12.43 4.10
N LEU A 108 10.45 -11.41 4.85
CA LEU A 108 11.84 -10.93 4.89
C LEU A 108 12.74 -11.75 5.85
N GLY A 109 12.15 -12.61 6.68
CA GLY A 109 12.87 -13.39 7.69
C GLY A 109 13.64 -12.50 8.66
N LEU A 110 13.03 -11.39 9.10
CA LEU A 110 13.67 -10.44 10.02
C LEU A 110 13.78 -11.04 11.43
N SER A 111 14.93 -10.85 12.07
CA SER A 111 15.06 -11.09 13.51
C SER A 111 14.19 -10.10 14.30
N GLU A 112 13.94 -10.37 15.59
CA GLU A 112 13.14 -9.50 16.46
C GLU A 112 13.66 -8.06 16.46
N LYS A 113 14.98 -7.85 16.56
CA LYS A 113 15.59 -6.52 16.52
C LYS A 113 15.42 -5.82 15.17
N GLU A 114 15.69 -6.51 14.06
CA GLU A 114 15.51 -5.94 12.72
C GLU A 114 14.05 -5.61 12.45
N SER A 115 13.17 -6.42 13.02
CA SER A 115 11.75 -6.27 12.94
C SER A 115 11.24 -5.06 13.73
N GLU A 116 11.78 -4.78 14.91
CA GLU A 116 11.50 -3.53 15.65
C GLU A 116 11.99 -2.30 14.88
N GLU A 117 13.17 -2.39 14.27
CA GLU A 117 13.72 -1.33 13.44
C GLU A 117 12.86 -1.08 12.19
N PHE A 118 12.38 -2.14 11.54
CA PHE A 118 11.44 -2.05 10.42
C PHE A 118 10.19 -1.27 10.82
N LEU A 119 9.55 -1.65 11.94
CA LEU A 119 8.35 -1.01 12.46
C LEU A 119 8.60 0.46 12.80
N LYS A 120 9.69 0.76 13.50
CA LYS A 120 10.06 2.12 13.87
C LYS A 120 10.19 3.00 12.62
N LYS A 121 10.97 2.56 11.63
CA LYS A 121 11.16 3.34 10.39
C LYS A 121 9.89 3.44 9.55
N TYR A 122 9.01 2.44 9.61
CA TYR A 122 7.69 2.49 8.98
C TYR A 122 6.83 3.59 9.59
N TYR A 123 6.68 3.61 10.92
CA TYR A 123 5.86 4.63 11.59
C TYR A 123 6.47 6.02 11.52
N GLU A 124 7.80 6.17 11.57
CA GLU A 124 8.45 7.46 11.29
C GLU A 124 8.15 7.98 9.88
N ALA A 125 8.05 7.09 8.89
CA ALA A 125 7.66 7.48 7.53
C ALA A 125 6.19 7.88 7.46
N ALA A 126 5.30 7.14 8.13
CA ALA A 126 3.88 7.47 8.23
C ALA A 126 3.65 8.83 8.91
N GLU A 127 4.29 9.09 10.06
CA GLU A 127 4.20 10.37 10.77
C GLU A 127 4.69 11.55 9.91
N ARG A 128 5.77 11.36 9.13
CA ARG A 128 6.26 12.40 8.20
C ARG A 128 5.26 12.70 7.09
N LEU A 129 4.50 11.71 6.63
CA LEU A 129 3.43 11.92 5.66
C LEU A 129 2.28 12.72 6.28
N ASP A 130 1.82 12.31 7.46
CA ASP A 130 0.69 12.94 8.16
C ASP A 130 1.02 14.37 8.62
N GLY A 131 2.27 14.62 9.03
CA GLY A 131 2.73 15.94 9.48
C GLY A 131 3.08 16.93 8.36
N SER A 132 2.96 16.53 7.09
CA SER A 132 3.28 17.39 5.94
C SER A 132 2.10 18.23 5.42
N ASP A 133 0.97 18.21 6.14
CA ASP A 133 -0.06 19.26 6.09
C ASP A 133 0.39 20.49 6.90
N GLY A 134 1.47 21.15 6.45
CA GLY A 134 1.87 22.46 7.00
C GLY A 134 0.81 23.53 6.70
N PRO A 135 0.68 24.57 7.53
CA PRO A 135 -0.35 25.59 7.35
C PRO A 135 -0.22 26.25 5.98
N ASP A 136 -1.35 26.33 5.29
CA ASP A 136 -1.54 27.01 4.02
C ASP A 136 -1.33 28.53 4.23
N GLU A 137 -0.07 28.96 4.31
CA GLU A 137 0.28 30.37 4.37
C GLU A 137 0.14 30.99 2.97
N GLY A 138 -1.08 31.40 2.66
CA GLY A 138 -1.34 32.72 2.11
C GLY A 138 -0.75 33.04 0.73
N ALA A 139 -0.86 32.16 -0.25
CA ALA A 139 -0.66 32.55 -1.64
C ALA A 139 -1.75 31.96 -2.56
N GLU A 140 -2.44 32.83 -3.29
CA GLU A 140 -3.14 32.50 -4.55
C GLU A 140 -2.14 32.02 -5.61
N ARG A 141 -1.51 30.88 -5.34
CA ARG A 141 -0.90 30.02 -6.34
C ARG A 141 -1.72 28.76 -6.29
N VAL A 142 -2.16 28.28 -7.45
CA VAL A 142 -2.76 26.95 -7.59
C VAL A 142 -1.83 25.98 -6.87
N GLY A 143 -2.20 25.61 -5.64
CA GLY A 143 -1.46 24.66 -4.85
C GLY A 143 -1.40 23.35 -5.62
N PRO A 144 -0.37 22.52 -5.41
CA PRO A 144 -0.36 21.22 -6.04
C PRO A 144 -1.70 20.52 -5.75
N SER A 145 -2.32 19.95 -6.77
CA SER A 145 -3.54 19.14 -6.56
C SER A 145 -3.23 18.01 -5.57
N ASP A 146 -4.26 17.45 -4.94
CA ASP A 146 -4.08 16.34 -3.99
C ASP A 146 -3.23 15.19 -4.59
N ASP A 147 -3.47 14.87 -5.87
CA ASP A 147 -2.68 13.90 -6.63
C ASP A 147 -1.18 14.29 -6.77
N GLN A 148 -0.89 15.58 -7.00
CA GLN A 148 0.48 16.07 -7.09
C GLN A 148 1.18 16.05 -5.73
N ARG A 149 0.43 16.32 -4.64
CA ARG A 149 0.94 16.22 -3.27
C ARG A 149 1.26 14.77 -2.91
N ILE A 150 0.36 13.83 -3.22
CA ILE A 150 0.54 12.38 -2.99
C ILE A 150 1.75 11.85 -3.77
N ALA A 151 1.84 12.14 -5.06
CA ALA A 151 2.95 11.70 -5.90
C ALA A 151 4.30 12.24 -5.38
N LYS A 152 4.34 13.51 -4.94
CA LYS A 152 5.55 14.13 -4.37
C LYS A 152 5.97 13.46 -3.06
N GLN A 153 5.00 13.17 -2.18
CA GLN A 153 5.24 12.47 -0.93
C GLN A 153 5.82 11.06 -1.16
N MET A 154 5.24 10.29 -2.08
CA MET A 154 5.75 8.96 -2.47
C MET A 154 7.18 9.03 -3.00
N ILE A 155 7.49 9.99 -3.88
CA ILE A 155 8.85 10.20 -4.41
C ILE A 155 9.83 10.51 -3.28
N ILE A 156 9.45 11.34 -2.31
CA ILE A 156 10.29 11.66 -1.15
C ILE A 156 10.56 10.41 -0.31
N LEU A 157 9.55 9.57 -0.07
CA LEU A 157 9.71 8.32 0.67
C LEU A 157 10.65 7.35 -0.05
N LEU A 158 10.45 7.13 -1.35
CA LEU A 158 11.32 6.28 -2.16
C LEU A 158 12.75 6.78 -2.18
N ARG A 159 12.92 8.10 -2.38
CA ARG A 159 14.25 8.72 -2.36
C ARG A 159 14.92 8.54 -1.00
N THR A 160 14.20 8.74 0.10
CA THR A 160 14.72 8.55 1.46
C THR A 160 15.12 7.09 1.69
N ALA A 161 14.29 6.14 1.24
CA ALA A 161 14.53 4.71 1.34
C ALA A 161 15.75 4.25 0.54
N PHE A 162 15.98 4.80 -0.65
CA PHE A 162 17.17 4.49 -1.45
C PHE A 162 18.41 5.22 -0.95
N ALA A 163 18.30 6.49 -0.59
CA ALA A 163 19.43 7.29 -0.12
C ALA A 163 20.00 6.78 1.22
N SER A 164 19.20 6.11 2.06
CA SER A 164 19.73 5.52 3.30
C SER A 164 20.72 4.38 3.05
N GLU A 165 20.70 3.78 1.86
CA GLU A 165 21.50 2.60 1.53
C GLU A 165 22.43 2.85 0.32
N TYR A 166 22.46 4.07 -0.24
CA TYR A 166 23.22 4.41 -1.43
C TYR A 166 24.07 5.66 -1.26
N GLU A 167 25.38 5.50 -1.40
CA GLU A 167 26.38 6.57 -1.35
C GLU A 167 26.99 6.78 -2.75
N GLY A 168 26.21 7.32 -3.69
CA GLY A 168 26.71 7.58 -5.05
C GLY A 168 26.00 8.73 -5.77
N PRO A 169 26.21 8.88 -7.09
CA PRO A 169 25.67 10.00 -7.85
C PRO A 169 24.15 10.15 -7.78
N ASP A 170 23.72 11.40 -7.59
CA ASP A 170 22.32 11.80 -7.37
C ASP A 170 21.42 11.54 -8.60
N ASP A 171 21.97 11.63 -9.81
CA ASP A 171 21.30 11.34 -11.07
C ASP A 171 20.93 9.86 -11.20
N VAL A 172 21.83 8.97 -10.78
CA VAL A 172 21.60 7.51 -10.74
C VAL A 172 20.52 7.16 -9.71
N LEU A 173 20.58 7.78 -8.53
CA LEU A 173 19.53 7.66 -7.51
C LEU A 173 18.17 8.14 -8.04
N ASN A 174 18.13 9.29 -8.70
CA ASN A 174 16.90 9.85 -9.27
C ASN A 174 16.27 8.93 -10.32
N ALA A 175 17.10 8.32 -11.19
CA ALA A 175 16.61 7.37 -12.19
C ALA A 175 15.95 6.15 -11.54
N ALA A 176 16.55 5.60 -10.48
CA ALA A 176 15.97 4.51 -9.71
C ALA A 176 14.65 4.90 -9.03
N VAL A 177 14.59 6.09 -8.42
CA VAL A 177 13.36 6.60 -7.78
C VAL A 177 12.24 6.76 -8.80
N VAL A 178 12.51 7.34 -9.97
CA VAL A 178 11.51 7.54 -11.03
C VAL A 178 10.99 6.21 -11.55
N ALA A 179 11.88 5.26 -11.86
CA ALA A 179 11.47 3.93 -12.32
C ALA A 179 10.61 3.21 -11.28
N SER A 180 11.00 3.29 -10.00
CA SER A 180 10.27 2.65 -8.89
C SER A 180 8.91 3.31 -8.63
N SER A 181 8.81 4.62 -8.83
CA SER A 181 7.55 5.37 -8.67
C SER A 181 6.45 4.87 -9.61
N VAL A 182 6.81 4.53 -10.85
CA VAL A 182 5.84 4.00 -11.83
C VAL A 182 5.27 2.65 -11.37
N LEU A 183 6.11 1.79 -10.81
CA LEU A 183 5.71 0.47 -10.30
C LEU A 183 4.82 0.60 -9.06
N ILE A 184 5.17 1.52 -8.15
CA ILE A 184 4.35 1.79 -6.96
C ILE A 184 2.99 2.39 -7.35
N LEU A 185 2.92 3.29 -8.32
CA LEU A 185 1.64 3.81 -8.83
C LEU A 185 0.75 2.70 -9.43
N ALA A 186 1.35 1.71 -10.08
CA ALA A 186 0.59 0.56 -10.60
C ALA A 186 0.02 -0.29 -9.46
N MET A 187 0.83 -0.53 -8.42
CA MET A 187 0.42 -1.24 -7.20
C MET A 187 -0.69 -0.48 -6.45
N GLU A 188 -0.56 0.85 -6.29
CA GLU A 188 -1.55 1.71 -5.64
C GLU A 188 -2.93 1.58 -6.30
N ARG A 189 -2.98 1.50 -7.63
CA ARG A 189 -4.23 1.27 -8.37
C ARG A 189 -4.85 -0.10 -8.06
N MET A 190 -4.03 -1.14 -7.94
CA MET A 190 -4.50 -2.48 -7.58
C MET A 190 -5.03 -2.51 -6.14
N ALA A 191 -4.31 -1.89 -5.20
CA ALA A 191 -4.72 -1.79 -3.80
C ALA A 191 -6.03 -0.99 -3.64
N ALA A 192 -6.15 0.15 -4.34
CA ALA A 192 -7.37 0.94 -4.38
C ALA A 192 -8.54 0.15 -4.97
N HIS A 193 -8.32 -0.57 -6.07
CA HIS A 193 -9.35 -1.41 -6.68
C HIS A 193 -9.82 -2.52 -5.74
N LEU A 194 -8.90 -3.17 -5.02
CA LEU A 194 -9.24 -4.16 -3.99
C LEU A 194 -10.13 -3.52 -2.92
N GLY A 195 -9.75 -2.37 -2.36
CA GLY A 195 -10.55 -1.68 -1.35
C GLY A 195 -11.95 -1.25 -1.84
N GLN A 196 -12.04 -0.71 -3.06
CA GLN A 196 -13.29 -0.31 -3.70
C GLN A 196 -14.23 -1.49 -3.97
N SER A 197 -13.65 -2.64 -4.30
CA SER A 197 -14.40 -3.86 -4.58
C SER A 197 -14.74 -4.67 -3.33
N SER A 198 -14.32 -4.21 -2.14
CA SER A 198 -14.44 -4.96 -0.89
C SER A 198 -15.45 -4.37 0.09
N MET A 199 -16.14 -5.25 0.82
CA MET A 199 -17.02 -4.93 1.92
C MET A 199 -16.73 -5.82 3.12
N VAL A 200 -16.81 -5.25 4.33
CA VAL A 200 -16.78 -6.05 5.55
C VAL A 200 -18.10 -6.81 5.71
N ASP A 201 -18.03 -8.09 6.04
CA ASP A 201 -19.19 -8.88 6.43
C ASP A 201 -19.81 -8.30 7.71
N GLY A 202 -21.05 -7.82 7.61
CA GLY A 202 -21.80 -7.23 8.72
C GLY A 202 -21.89 -8.12 9.97
N ASN A 203 -21.84 -9.46 9.80
CA ASN A 203 -21.88 -10.39 10.92
C ASN A 203 -20.57 -10.44 11.71
N THR A 204 -19.47 -10.00 11.11
CA THR A 204 -18.13 -10.00 11.71
C THR A 204 -17.54 -8.60 11.85
N ALA A 205 -18.29 -7.55 11.49
CA ALA A 205 -17.82 -6.16 11.44
C ALA A 205 -17.35 -5.59 12.80
N LEU A 206 -17.79 -6.19 13.91
CA LEU A 206 -17.38 -5.81 15.27
C LEU A 206 -16.24 -6.69 15.81
N MET A 207 -15.84 -7.73 15.08
CA MET A 207 -14.73 -8.59 15.45
C MET A 207 -13.40 -7.90 15.12
N LYS A 208 -12.34 -8.26 15.85
CA LYS A 208 -10.99 -7.76 15.58
C LYS A 208 -10.53 -8.12 14.17
N HIS A 209 -10.84 -9.33 13.72
CA HIS A 209 -10.50 -9.86 12.39
C HIS A 209 -11.81 -10.14 11.61
N PRO A 210 -12.37 -9.13 10.93
CA PRO A 210 -13.58 -9.30 10.15
C PRO A 210 -13.34 -10.12 8.88
N ARG A 211 -14.41 -10.67 8.32
CA ARG A 211 -14.43 -11.25 6.98
C ARG A 211 -14.73 -10.18 5.93
N PHE A 212 -14.32 -10.43 4.70
CA PHE A 212 -14.49 -9.52 3.57
C PHE A 212 -15.22 -10.22 2.41
N TYR A 213 -16.20 -9.53 1.84
CA TYR A 213 -16.77 -9.85 0.54
C TYR A 213 -16.05 -9.01 -0.51
N VAL A 214 -15.48 -9.65 -1.53
CA VAL A 214 -14.78 -8.98 -2.62
C VAL A 214 -15.54 -9.24 -3.92
N ALA A 215 -16.04 -8.19 -4.56
CA ALA A 215 -16.67 -8.25 -5.87
C ALA A 215 -15.60 -8.46 -6.96
N GLN A 216 -15.87 -9.37 -7.89
CA GLN A 216 -15.07 -9.55 -9.12
C GLN A 216 -15.32 -8.46 -10.17
#